data_AF-A0A9C9PM32-F1
#
_entry.id   AF-A0A9C9PM32-F1
#
_cell.length_a   1.000
_cell.length_b   1.000
_cell.length_c   1.000
_cell.angle_alpha   90.00
_cell.angle_beta   90.00
_cell.angle_gamma   90.00
#
_symmetry.space_group_name_H-M   'P 1'
#
loop_
_entity.id
_entity.type
_entity.pdbx_description
1 polymer ?
#
loop_
_entity_poly.entity_id
_entity_poly.type
_entity_poly.pdbx_seq_one_letter_code
_entity_poly.pdbx_strand_id
1 'polypeptide(L)'
;MKMKNRLSSAFRITAVVGCTLLASSWNMAWAQADCSTISEYLDCSSEGRQNDVVFVFDTTGSMGGEIEEMQSAVIGFSDAIAKAGIDYRLGLTEYKDFEGDPCGDPGDFPYKVYNGGVLTEKNTEMRGWIESLEASGGNDGPESLLAGLAHAVADQKWRPAAGKIVIVITDAPPHDDGHKCNKEGNTLKGIVPQLRKAGIVTHVIGPNHDAIRQIASGTGGAFFEITDIRDERKSLTSILNTIAELISCSYRIRSAFSYTEKDDVLSIETKLIGKEEKVIPHIPGKSHLTVTACGGASADCADFELTADTSTGETVYKHKADVSAFSAPAKSTDLSTLVQICDFTTTTQATLHIGKCKKGVTPLPQTPVLEVAGTPACNPAEVCWSTDPYARGYTFYYAPYSDPIGEKTLNNVQVLSMELQTCVGGPLPRGTHLYTAVQASNCSGDSKIDIAKLGVVECK
;
A
#
# COMPACT_ATOMS: atom_id res chain seq x y z
N MET A 1 8.09 -35.31 92.27
CA MET A 1 9.52 -35.43 91.90
C MET A 1 9.58 -35.93 90.46
N LYS A 2 10.18 -35.12 89.56
CA LYS A 2 10.87 -35.46 88.27
C LYS A 2 10.32 -36.59 87.38
N MET A 3 10.38 -36.59 86.06
CA MET A 3 10.68 -35.68 84.94
C MET A 3 10.48 -36.60 83.72
N LYS A 4 10.01 -36.07 82.57
CA LYS A 4 10.38 -36.43 81.17
C LYS A 4 10.34 -37.94 80.77
N ASN A 5 9.69 -38.34 79.68
CA ASN A 5 10.08 -37.99 78.31
C ASN A 5 9.14 -38.65 77.28
N ARG A 6 8.97 -37.95 76.14
CA ARG A 6 8.85 -38.43 74.75
C ARG A 6 7.58 -39.17 74.25
N LEU A 7 6.88 -38.43 73.38
CA LEU A 7 6.49 -38.75 71.99
C LEU A 7 5.75 -40.08 71.70
N SER A 8 4.49 -39.97 71.30
CA SER A 8 4.11 -40.03 69.87
C SER A 8 2.59 -39.90 69.67
N SER A 9 2.23 -39.43 68.48
CA SER A 9 0.89 -39.42 67.85
C SER A 9 -0.22 -38.60 68.53
N ALA A 10 -0.41 -37.38 68.02
CA ALA A 10 -1.71 -36.73 68.02
C ALA A 10 -1.89 -35.97 66.71
N PHE A 11 -2.67 -36.56 65.82
CA PHE A 11 -3.32 -35.86 64.71
C PHE A 11 -4.51 -35.12 65.32
N ARG A 12 -4.42 -33.79 65.48
CA ARG A 12 -5.59 -32.93 65.61
C ARG A 12 -5.35 -31.61 64.89
N ILE A 13 -6.18 -31.43 63.88
CA ILE A 13 -6.56 -30.20 63.22
C ILE A 13 -6.80 -29.12 64.28
N THR A 14 -6.08 -28.00 64.20
CA THR A 14 -6.55 -26.59 64.25
C THR A 14 -5.34 -25.68 64.52
N ALA A 15 -5.00 -24.80 63.57
CA ALA A 15 -4.24 -23.56 63.75
C ALA A 15 -3.94 -22.98 62.36
N VAL A 16 -3.81 -21.69 62.08
CA VAL A 16 -3.87 -20.42 62.83
C VAL A 16 -3.84 -19.35 61.71
N VAL A 17 -4.47 -18.19 61.96
CA VAL A 17 -4.39 -17.01 61.09
C VAL A 17 -2.93 -16.52 61.00
N GLY A 18 -2.41 -16.37 59.79
CA GLY A 18 -1.10 -15.76 59.51
C GLY A 18 -0.82 -15.63 58.01
N CYS A 19 -0.70 -14.39 57.55
CA CYS A 19 -0.51 -13.93 56.18
C CYS A 19 0.81 -14.37 55.52
N THR A 20 0.79 -14.89 54.27
CA THR A 20 1.73 -14.60 53.14
C THR A 20 1.44 -15.50 51.90
N LEU A 21 1.27 -14.86 50.73
CA LEU A 21 1.78 -15.19 49.35
C LEU A 21 2.02 -16.69 49.00
N LEU A 22 1.51 -17.31 47.93
CA LEU A 22 1.44 -16.94 46.52
C LEU A 22 0.35 -17.80 45.82
N ALA A 23 -0.59 -17.16 45.13
CA ALA A 23 -1.38 -17.79 44.06
C ALA A 23 -1.26 -16.92 42.80
N SER A 24 -0.04 -16.86 42.27
CA SER A 24 0.25 -16.54 40.86
C SER A 24 0.32 -17.89 40.14
N SER A 25 -0.23 -18.13 38.96
CA SER A 25 -0.42 -17.27 37.81
C SER A 25 -1.11 -18.09 36.72
N TRP A 26 -2.43 -18.01 36.58
CA TRP A 26 -3.14 -18.46 35.36
C TRP A 26 -4.38 -17.58 35.16
N ASN A 27 -4.12 -16.27 35.05
CA ASN A 27 -4.99 -15.34 34.36
C ASN A 27 -4.03 -14.47 33.55
N MET A 28 -3.52 -15.02 32.44
CA MET A 28 -3.03 -14.18 31.36
C MET A 28 -4.25 -13.40 30.88
N ALA A 29 -4.34 -12.15 31.35
CA ALA A 29 -5.18 -11.15 30.75
C ALA A 29 -4.87 -11.16 29.26
N TRP A 30 -5.86 -11.50 28.44
CA TRP A 30 -5.91 -11.01 27.08
C TRP A 30 -5.97 -9.49 27.23
N ALA A 31 -4.82 -8.83 27.15
CA ALA A 31 -4.80 -7.40 26.93
C ALA A 31 -5.57 -7.20 25.62
N GLN A 32 -6.79 -6.69 25.72
CA GLN A 32 -7.58 -6.32 24.56
C GLN A 32 -6.74 -5.31 23.81
N ALA A 33 -6.29 -5.69 22.63
CA ALA A 33 -5.45 -4.85 21.78
C ALA A 33 -6.13 -3.49 21.59
N ASP A 34 -5.55 -2.44 22.15
CA ASP A 34 -6.19 -1.13 22.26
C ASP A 34 -5.82 -0.25 21.06
N CYS A 35 -6.81 -0.04 20.20
CA CYS A 35 -6.71 0.82 19.03
C CYS A 35 -6.89 2.31 19.34
N SER A 36 -7.25 2.71 20.57
CA SER A 36 -7.49 4.12 20.91
C SER A 36 -6.27 5.01 20.65
N THR A 37 -5.08 4.46 20.87
CA THR A 37 -3.80 5.16 20.72
C THR A 37 -3.41 5.43 19.27
N ILE A 38 -3.99 4.75 18.28
CA ILE A 38 -3.59 4.92 16.88
C ILE A 38 -3.88 6.33 16.37
N SER A 39 -4.97 6.92 16.84
CA SER A 39 -5.40 8.29 16.50
C SER A 39 -4.34 9.35 16.82
N GLU A 40 -3.47 9.08 17.80
CA GLU A 40 -2.35 9.96 18.15
C GLU A 40 -1.27 9.99 17.07
N TYR A 41 -1.17 8.94 16.26
CA TYR A 41 -0.16 8.80 15.21
C TYR A 41 -0.68 9.18 13.83
N LEU A 42 -1.98 9.10 13.58
CA LEU A 42 -2.53 9.35 12.25
C LEU A 42 -2.34 10.80 11.81
N ASP A 43 -1.92 10.97 10.57
CA ASP A 43 -1.93 12.23 9.86
C ASP A 43 -3.27 12.38 9.14
N CYS A 44 -4.11 13.27 9.66
CA CYS A 44 -5.41 13.62 9.09
C CYS A 44 -5.38 15.00 8.40
N SER A 45 -4.19 15.57 8.17
CA SER A 45 -4.07 16.80 7.39
C SER A 45 -4.39 16.52 5.92
N SER A 46 -4.98 17.49 5.23
CA SER A 46 -5.31 17.37 3.81
C SER A 46 -4.13 17.66 2.87
N GLU A 47 -3.05 18.24 3.38
CA GLU A 47 -1.95 18.74 2.54
C GLU A 47 -1.16 17.60 1.88
N GLY A 48 -1.17 17.57 0.55
CA GLY A 48 -0.34 16.66 -0.25
C GLY A 48 -0.84 15.22 -0.32
N ARG A 49 -2.02 14.87 0.23
CA ARG A 49 -2.56 13.52 0.15
C ARG A 49 -3.44 13.34 -1.08
N GLN A 50 -2.98 12.49 -1.99
CA GLN A 50 -3.71 12.11 -3.20
C GLN A 50 -4.45 10.79 -2.98
N ASN A 51 -5.76 10.76 -3.24
CA ASN A 51 -6.56 9.53 -3.22
C ASN A 51 -7.33 9.38 -4.54
N ASP A 52 -7.23 8.24 -5.17
CA ASP A 52 -8.03 7.88 -6.32
C ASP A 52 -9.04 6.83 -5.89
N VAL A 53 -10.32 7.06 -6.17
CA VAL A 53 -11.42 6.17 -5.79
C VAL A 53 -12.16 5.73 -7.04
N VAL A 54 -12.26 4.43 -7.29
CA VAL A 54 -13.04 3.87 -8.39
C VAL A 54 -14.21 3.08 -7.83
N PHE A 55 -15.42 3.41 -8.29
CA PHE A 55 -16.60 2.60 -8.01
C PHE A 55 -16.69 1.49 -9.06
N VAL A 56 -16.84 0.25 -8.60
CA VAL A 56 -17.13 -0.92 -9.45
C VAL A 56 -18.55 -1.35 -9.15
N PHE A 57 -19.44 -1.16 -10.11
CA PHE A 57 -20.87 -1.07 -9.82
C PHE A 57 -21.69 -2.05 -10.67
N ASP A 58 -22.45 -2.88 -9.98
CA ASP A 58 -23.41 -3.80 -10.56
C ASP A 58 -24.67 -3.06 -11.03
N THR A 59 -25.03 -3.23 -12.30
CA THR A 59 -26.23 -2.62 -12.89
C THR A 59 -27.21 -3.66 -13.42
N THR A 60 -27.14 -4.90 -12.94
CA THR A 60 -28.13 -5.92 -13.30
C THR A 60 -29.53 -5.58 -12.78
N GLY A 61 -30.55 -6.24 -13.32
CA GLY A 61 -31.95 -5.92 -12.98
C GLY A 61 -32.28 -6.03 -11.48
N SER A 62 -31.56 -6.89 -10.74
CA SER A 62 -31.73 -7.07 -9.29
C SER A 62 -31.33 -5.83 -8.47
N MET A 63 -30.49 -4.96 -9.02
CA MET A 63 -29.98 -3.74 -8.37
C MET A 63 -30.95 -2.55 -8.46
N GLY A 64 -32.14 -2.71 -9.02
CA GLY A 64 -33.06 -1.61 -9.32
C GLY A 64 -33.42 -0.73 -8.11
N GLY A 65 -33.60 -1.32 -6.93
CA GLY A 65 -33.87 -0.55 -5.70
C GLY A 65 -32.63 0.16 -5.16
N GLU A 66 -31.46 -0.46 -5.32
CA GLU A 66 -30.18 0.02 -4.78
C GLU A 66 -29.57 1.14 -5.63
N ILE A 67 -29.84 1.19 -6.94
CA ILE A 67 -29.31 2.25 -7.82
C ILE A 67 -29.77 3.63 -7.36
N GLU A 68 -31.05 3.80 -7.01
CA GLU A 68 -31.59 5.11 -6.60
C GLU A 68 -30.94 5.62 -5.29
N GLU A 69 -30.79 4.74 -4.30
CA GLU A 69 -30.12 5.08 -3.05
C GLU A 69 -28.63 5.35 -3.28
N MET A 70 -27.99 4.57 -4.16
CA MET A 70 -26.59 4.73 -4.52
C MET A 70 -26.31 6.07 -5.18
N GLN A 71 -27.16 6.50 -6.12
CA GLN A 71 -26.98 7.79 -6.77
C GLN A 71 -26.79 8.89 -5.74
N SER A 72 -27.68 8.93 -4.74
CA SER A 72 -27.61 9.88 -3.63
C SER A 72 -26.37 9.69 -2.74
N ALA A 73 -25.96 8.44 -2.49
CA ALA A 73 -24.84 8.13 -1.60
C ALA A 73 -23.46 8.46 -2.18
N VAL A 74 -23.19 8.18 -3.46
CA VAL A 74 -21.91 8.57 -4.12
C VAL A 74 -21.74 10.08 -4.14
N ILE A 75 -22.83 10.79 -4.40
CA ILE A 75 -22.86 12.24 -4.33
C ILE A 75 -22.41 12.70 -2.94
N GLY A 76 -23.01 12.15 -1.89
CA GLY A 76 -22.66 12.47 -0.50
C GLY A 76 -21.20 12.14 -0.18
N PHE A 77 -20.70 11.00 -0.64
CA PHE A 77 -19.30 10.60 -0.49
C PHE A 77 -18.33 11.58 -1.15
N SER A 78 -18.62 11.96 -2.39
CA SER A 78 -17.80 12.89 -3.17
C SER A 78 -17.74 14.27 -2.50
N ASP A 79 -18.86 14.73 -1.93
CA ASP A 79 -18.94 15.98 -1.18
C ASP A 79 -18.21 15.89 0.18
N ALA A 80 -18.27 14.73 0.85
CA ALA A 80 -17.58 14.49 2.11
C ALA A 80 -16.05 14.52 1.95
N ILE A 81 -15.51 13.86 0.91
CA ILE A 81 -14.08 13.87 0.62
C ILE A 81 -13.61 15.28 0.22
N ALA A 82 -14.39 15.99 -0.60
CA ALA A 82 -14.10 17.38 -0.95
C ALA A 82 -14.03 18.28 0.28
N LYS A 83 -14.98 18.12 1.21
CA LYS A 83 -15.03 18.88 2.46
C LYS A 83 -13.87 18.55 3.40
N ALA A 84 -13.36 17.32 3.37
CA ALA A 84 -12.16 16.92 4.09
C ALA A 84 -10.86 17.52 3.50
N GLY A 85 -10.94 18.21 2.36
CA GLY A 85 -9.81 18.87 1.71
C GLY A 85 -8.84 17.91 1.01
N ILE A 86 -9.18 16.63 0.89
CA ILE A 86 -8.35 15.60 0.28
C ILE A 86 -8.19 15.91 -1.22
N ASP A 87 -6.99 15.72 -1.80
CA ASP A 87 -6.83 15.76 -3.25
C ASP A 87 -7.32 14.44 -3.85
N TYR A 88 -8.55 14.41 -4.37
CA TYR A 88 -9.17 13.19 -4.86
C TYR A 88 -9.49 13.19 -6.35
N ARG A 89 -9.56 11.98 -6.92
CA ARG A 89 -10.19 11.73 -8.21
C ARG A 89 -11.12 10.53 -8.14
N LEU A 90 -12.18 10.56 -8.94
CA LEU A 90 -13.24 9.56 -8.96
C LEU A 90 -13.31 8.88 -10.33
N GLY A 91 -13.46 7.56 -10.33
CA GLY A 91 -13.70 6.76 -11.51
C GLY A 91 -14.91 5.83 -11.34
N LEU A 92 -15.39 5.31 -12.47
CA LEU A 92 -16.50 4.37 -12.51
C LEU A 92 -16.20 3.25 -13.51
N THR A 93 -16.38 2.02 -13.05
CA THR A 93 -16.50 0.82 -13.87
C THR A 93 -17.87 0.21 -13.59
N GLU A 94 -18.74 0.25 -14.59
CA GLU A 94 -20.05 -0.40 -14.55
C GLU A 94 -19.91 -1.84 -15.04
N TYR A 95 -20.68 -2.78 -14.50
CA TYR A 95 -20.74 -4.14 -15.03
C TYR A 95 -22.15 -4.74 -14.93
N LYS A 96 -22.43 -5.71 -15.79
CA LYS A 96 -23.63 -6.57 -15.77
C LYS A 96 -23.18 -8.02 -15.92
N ASP A 97 -23.60 -8.69 -16.99
CA ASP A 97 -23.03 -9.97 -17.41
C ASP A 97 -22.60 -9.97 -18.88
N PHE A 98 -22.02 -11.07 -19.33
CA PHE A 98 -21.80 -11.29 -20.76
C PHE A 98 -23.11 -11.51 -21.48
N GLU A 99 -23.33 -10.77 -22.58
CA GLU A 99 -24.49 -10.96 -23.45
C GLU A 99 -24.62 -12.42 -23.94
N GLY A 100 -25.86 -12.92 -23.87
CA GLY A 100 -26.31 -14.20 -24.42
C GLY A 100 -26.66 -15.25 -23.37
N ASP A 101 -27.66 -16.08 -23.71
CA ASP A 101 -28.15 -17.15 -22.82
C ASP A 101 -27.04 -18.14 -22.41
N PRO A 102 -26.97 -18.50 -21.12
CA PRO A 102 -27.88 -18.12 -20.03
C PRO A 102 -27.43 -16.90 -19.23
N CYS A 103 -26.34 -16.25 -19.61
CA CYS A 103 -25.60 -15.30 -18.79
C CYS A 103 -26.33 -13.96 -18.68
N GLY A 104 -26.55 -13.32 -19.83
CA GLY A 104 -27.12 -11.98 -19.90
C GLY A 104 -28.09 -11.80 -21.07
N ASP A 105 -28.80 -10.69 -21.03
CA ASP A 105 -29.75 -10.28 -22.03
C ASP A 105 -29.09 -9.52 -23.21
N PRO A 106 -29.78 -9.38 -24.35
CA PRO A 106 -29.30 -8.52 -25.43
C PRO A 106 -29.00 -7.11 -24.95
N GLY A 107 -27.76 -6.64 -25.18
CA GLY A 107 -27.28 -5.34 -24.70
C GLY A 107 -26.51 -5.36 -23.38
N ASP A 108 -26.42 -6.51 -22.70
CA ASP A 108 -25.55 -6.66 -21.54
C ASP A 108 -24.07 -6.58 -21.90
N PHE A 109 -23.25 -6.23 -20.91
CA PHE A 109 -21.81 -6.13 -21.06
C PHE A 109 -21.10 -6.56 -19.78
N PRO A 110 -19.96 -7.25 -19.89
CA PRO A 110 -19.22 -7.73 -18.72
C PRO A 110 -18.54 -6.60 -17.94
N TYR A 111 -18.28 -5.46 -18.60
CA TYR A 111 -17.76 -4.24 -17.98
C TYR A 111 -17.91 -3.04 -18.92
N LYS A 112 -17.86 -1.84 -18.36
CA LYS A 112 -17.80 -0.56 -19.06
C LYS A 112 -17.05 0.46 -18.20
N VAL A 113 -15.89 0.88 -18.68
CA VAL A 113 -15.04 1.88 -18.01
C VAL A 113 -15.39 3.28 -18.52
N TYR A 114 -15.74 4.17 -17.60
CA TYR A 114 -16.15 5.53 -17.93
C TYR A 114 -14.95 6.41 -18.28
N ASN A 115 -15.18 7.39 -19.17
CA ASN A 115 -14.20 8.39 -19.57
C ASN A 115 -12.84 7.85 -20.08
N GLY A 116 -12.86 6.65 -20.69
CA GLY A 116 -11.63 5.97 -21.11
C GLY A 116 -10.62 5.77 -19.98
N GLY A 117 -11.13 5.57 -18.76
CA GLY A 117 -10.37 5.36 -17.53
C GLY A 117 -9.75 6.62 -16.93
N VAL A 118 -10.02 7.81 -17.46
CA VAL A 118 -9.53 9.06 -16.83
C VAL A 118 -10.42 9.40 -15.64
N LEU A 119 -9.88 9.30 -14.43
CA LEU A 119 -10.59 9.69 -13.21
C LEU A 119 -10.77 11.20 -13.15
N THR A 120 -11.95 11.65 -12.69
CA THR A 120 -12.34 13.05 -12.62
C THR A 120 -12.18 13.64 -11.22
N GLU A 121 -11.75 14.90 -11.14
CA GLU A 121 -11.78 15.71 -9.91
C GLU A 121 -13.12 16.45 -9.73
N LYS A 122 -14.04 16.32 -10.69
CA LYS A 122 -15.31 17.07 -10.72
C LYS A 122 -16.46 16.21 -10.25
N ASN A 123 -17.03 16.54 -9.09
CA ASN A 123 -18.23 15.88 -8.57
C ASN A 123 -19.41 15.92 -9.55
N THR A 124 -19.51 16.96 -10.38
CA THR A 124 -20.57 17.08 -11.40
C THR A 124 -20.43 16.05 -12.52
N GLU A 125 -19.21 15.68 -12.89
CA GLU A 125 -18.96 14.68 -13.93
C GLU A 125 -19.23 13.27 -13.39
N MET A 126 -18.74 12.96 -12.19
CA MET A 126 -19.07 11.70 -11.50
C MET A 126 -20.58 11.54 -11.29
N ARG A 127 -21.26 12.61 -10.86
CA ARG A 127 -22.72 12.65 -10.73
C ARG A 127 -23.40 12.30 -12.05
N GLY A 128 -22.99 12.91 -13.15
CA GLY A 128 -23.56 12.63 -14.47
C GLY A 128 -23.40 11.17 -14.89
N TRP A 129 -22.28 10.52 -14.55
CA TRP A 129 -22.09 9.09 -14.82
C TRP A 129 -23.03 8.23 -13.98
N ILE A 130 -23.14 8.52 -12.69
CA ILE A 130 -23.96 7.76 -11.74
C ILE A 130 -25.47 7.93 -12.02
N GLU A 131 -25.92 9.14 -12.36
CA GLU A 131 -27.30 9.43 -12.78
C GLU A 131 -27.68 8.75 -14.10
N SER A 132 -26.70 8.28 -14.90
CA SER A 132 -26.92 7.57 -16.16
C SER A 132 -27.00 6.05 -16.03
N LEU A 133 -26.80 5.50 -14.82
CA LEU A 133 -26.86 4.07 -14.58
C LEU A 133 -28.30 3.57 -14.57
N GLU A 134 -28.56 2.45 -15.24
CA GLU A 134 -29.88 1.81 -15.33
C GLU A 134 -29.78 0.32 -15.00
N ALA A 135 -30.59 -0.12 -14.03
CA ALA A 135 -30.72 -1.54 -13.67
C ALA A 135 -31.45 -2.30 -14.76
N SER A 136 -30.79 -3.26 -15.38
CA SER A 136 -31.35 -4.11 -16.43
C SER A 136 -30.46 -5.31 -16.71
N GLY A 137 -31.01 -6.35 -17.32
CA GLY A 137 -30.24 -7.53 -17.71
C GLY A 137 -29.75 -8.36 -16.53
N GLY A 138 -28.67 -9.11 -16.74
CA GLY A 138 -28.35 -10.34 -16.00
C GLY A 138 -29.19 -11.52 -16.52
N ASN A 139 -29.21 -12.66 -15.83
CA ASN A 139 -30.20 -13.73 -15.99
C ASN A 139 -29.99 -14.91 -15.04
N ASP A 140 -28.76 -15.36 -14.83
CA ASP A 140 -28.46 -16.62 -14.14
C ASP A 140 -28.09 -16.47 -12.65
N GLY A 141 -27.92 -15.23 -12.17
CA GLY A 141 -27.83 -14.87 -10.75
C GLY A 141 -26.45 -14.41 -10.30
N PRO A 142 -25.34 -15.14 -10.57
CA PRO A 142 -24.00 -14.59 -10.45
C PRO A 142 -23.70 -13.61 -11.58
N GLU A 143 -22.82 -12.65 -11.34
CA GLU A 143 -22.58 -11.55 -12.29
C GLU A 143 -21.09 -11.37 -12.62
N SER A 144 -20.77 -10.52 -13.60
CA SER A 144 -19.40 -10.34 -14.13
C SER A 144 -18.48 -9.46 -13.26
N LEU A 145 -18.60 -9.52 -11.94
CA LEU A 145 -17.80 -8.73 -10.98
C LEU A 145 -16.28 -8.88 -11.19
N LEU A 146 -15.79 -10.09 -11.51
CA LEU A 146 -14.36 -10.31 -11.72
C LEU A 146 -13.83 -9.57 -12.96
N ALA A 147 -14.63 -9.43 -14.02
CA ALA A 147 -14.29 -8.61 -15.18
C ALA A 147 -14.28 -7.12 -14.81
N GLY A 148 -15.30 -6.65 -14.09
CA GLY A 148 -15.35 -5.29 -13.57
C GLY A 148 -14.10 -4.91 -12.74
N LEU A 149 -13.66 -5.79 -11.86
CA LEU A 149 -12.42 -5.60 -11.08
C LEU A 149 -11.16 -5.66 -11.94
N ALA A 150 -11.07 -6.60 -12.89
CA ALA A 150 -9.90 -6.71 -13.78
C ALA A 150 -9.70 -5.43 -14.59
N HIS A 151 -10.80 -4.86 -15.11
CA HIS A 151 -10.77 -3.62 -15.86
C HIS A 151 -10.62 -2.37 -14.98
N ALA A 152 -11.04 -2.42 -13.71
CA ALA A 152 -10.66 -1.38 -12.73
C ALA A 152 -9.14 -1.34 -12.48
N VAL A 153 -8.46 -2.49 -12.52
CA VAL A 153 -6.99 -2.57 -12.41
C VAL A 153 -6.32 -2.11 -13.71
N ALA A 154 -6.76 -2.64 -14.85
CA ALA A 154 -6.05 -2.50 -16.12
C ALA A 154 -6.30 -1.17 -16.86
N ASP A 155 -7.53 -0.67 -16.83
CA ASP A 155 -7.96 0.40 -17.75
C ASP A 155 -8.11 1.76 -17.06
N GLN A 156 -8.27 1.79 -15.74
CA GLN A 156 -8.33 3.03 -14.96
C GLN A 156 -6.95 3.67 -14.86
N LYS A 157 -6.87 4.99 -15.06
CA LYS A 157 -5.62 5.77 -15.10
C LYS A 157 -5.30 6.36 -13.74
N TRP A 158 -4.94 5.46 -12.82
CA TRP A 158 -4.52 5.79 -11.46
C TRP A 158 -3.31 6.73 -11.45
N ARG A 159 -3.31 7.70 -10.53
CA ARG A 159 -2.11 8.49 -10.21
C ARG A 159 -1.07 7.58 -9.53
N PRO A 160 0.21 7.64 -9.92
CA PRO A 160 1.24 6.80 -9.32
C PRO A 160 1.43 6.99 -7.82
N ALA A 161 1.25 8.23 -7.32
CA ALA A 161 1.46 8.59 -5.91
C ALA A 161 0.18 8.59 -5.07
N ALA A 162 -0.98 8.30 -5.67
CA ALA A 162 -2.25 8.30 -4.94
C ALA A 162 -2.47 6.98 -4.19
N GLY A 163 -3.12 7.06 -3.02
CA GLY A 163 -3.81 5.91 -2.46
C GLY A 163 -4.90 5.47 -3.43
N LYS A 164 -4.97 4.17 -3.74
CA LYS A 164 -5.89 3.63 -4.74
C LYS A 164 -6.96 2.81 -4.04
N ILE A 165 -8.20 3.24 -4.15
CA ILE A 165 -9.35 2.61 -3.49
C ILE A 165 -10.35 2.16 -4.56
N VAL A 166 -10.82 0.93 -4.43
CA VAL A 166 -12.01 0.45 -5.15
C VAL A 166 -13.14 0.27 -4.16
N ILE A 167 -14.34 0.71 -4.55
CA ILE A 167 -15.58 0.45 -3.81
C ILE A 167 -16.49 -0.37 -4.72
N VAL A 168 -16.63 -1.65 -4.41
CA VAL A 168 -17.55 -2.57 -5.11
C VAL A 168 -18.92 -2.46 -4.50
N ILE A 169 -19.95 -2.38 -5.34
CA ILE A 169 -21.35 -2.48 -4.91
C ILE A 169 -22.08 -3.47 -5.80
N THR A 170 -22.67 -4.49 -5.18
CA THR A 170 -23.29 -5.62 -5.85
C THR A 170 -24.28 -6.32 -4.94
N ASP A 171 -25.34 -6.92 -5.46
CA ASP A 171 -26.19 -7.83 -4.71
C ASP A 171 -25.99 -9.31 -5.05
N ALA A 172 -25.08 -9.60 -5.97
CA ALA A 172 -24.79 -10.94 -6.49
C ALA A 172 -23.31 -11.36 -6.29
N PRO A 173 -23.03 -12.66 -6.14
CA PRO A 173 -21.67 -13.16 -6.18
C PRO A 173 -21.08 -13.10 -7.60
N PRO A 174 -19.75 -13.14 -7.76
CA PRO A 174 -19.14 -13.33 -9.08
C PRO A 174 -19.45 -14.73 -9.64
N HIS A 175 -19.43 -14.86 -10.97
CA HIS A 175 -19.32 -16.16 -11.64
C HIS A 175 -18.13 -16.98 -11.13
N ASP A 176 -18.32 -18.30 -11.02
CA ASP A 176 -17.28 -19.25 -10.61
C ASP A 176 -16.12 -19.30 -11.62
N ASP A 177 -14.93 -19.70 -11.11
CA ASP A 177 -13.75 -19.92 -11.94
C ASP A 177 -14.02 -20.96 -13.05
N GLY A 178 -13.81 -20.56 -14.31
CA GLY A 178 -14.04 -21.42 -15.48
C GLY A 178 -15.52 -21.58 -15.88
N HIS A 179 -16.44 -20.84 -15.26
CA HIS A 179 -17.83 -20.78 -15.70
C HIS A 179 -17.95 -20.19 -17.11
N LYS A 180 -18.94 -20.64 -17.89
CA LYS A 180 -19.13 -20.18 -19.28
C LYS A 180 -19.52 -18.70 -19.39
N CYS A 181 -20.11 -18.15 -18.34
CA CYS A 181 -20.45 -16.73 -18.20
C CYS A 181 -19.29 -15.90 -17.63
N ASN A 182 -18.08 -16.48 -17.57
CA ASN A 182 -16.84 -15.77 -17.27
C ASN A 182 -15.88 -15.92 -18.47
N LYS A 183 -16.23 -15.27 -19.59
CA LYS A 183 -15.53 -15.48 -20.88
C LYS A 183 -14.10 -14.94 -20.88
N GLU A 184 -13.78 -14.01 -19.99
CA GLU A 184 -12.42 -13.49 -19.78
C GLU A 184 -11.52 -14.41 -18.95
N GLY A 185 -12.11 -15.40 -18.24
CA GLY A 185 -11.36 -16.35 -17.43
C GLY A 185 -10.70 -15.73 -16.19
N ASN A 186 -11.17 -14.57 -15.75
CA ASN A 186 -10.71 -13.95 -14.51
C ASN A 186 -11.09 -14.85 -13.34
N THR A 187 -10.17 -15.11 -12.42
CA THR A 187 -10.41 -15.98 -11.26
C THR A 187 -10.29 -15.21 -9.97
N LEU A 188 -10.97 -15.66 -8.91
CA LEU A 188 -10.82 -15.06 -7.59
C LEU A 188 -9.34 -15.10 -7.12
N LYS A 189 -8.67 -16.24 -7.38
CA LYS A 189 -7.24 -16.42 -7.09
C LYS A 189 -6.33 -15.53 -7.93
N GLY A 190 -6.79 -15.08 -9.09
CA GLY A 190 -6.05 -14.16 -9.96
C GLY A 190 -6.29 -12.70 -9.61
N ILE A 191 -7.52 -12.32 -9.31
CA ILE A 191 -7.89 -10.91 -9.18
C ILE A 191 -7.37 -10.27 -7.89
N VAL A 192 -7.40 -11.00 -6.77
CA VAL A 192 -6.94 -10.47 -5.48
C VAL A 192 -5.43 -10.13 -5.52
N PRO A 193 -4.55 -11.02 -6.03
CA PRO A 193 -3.15 -10.67 -6.26
C PRO A 193 -2.96 -9.49 -7.22
N GLN A 194 -3.78 -9.36 -8.27
CA GLN A 194 -3.69 -8.22 -9.19
C GLN A 194 -4.02 -6.89 -8.50
N LEU A 195 -5.10 -6.85 -7.71
CA LEU A 195 -5.48 -5.68 -6.91
C LEU A 195 -4.37 -5.32 -5.91
N ARG A 196 -3.86 -6.30 -5.16
CA ARG A 196 -2.73 -6.11 -4.25
C ARG A 196 -1.49 -5.60 -4.97
N LYS A 197 -1.12 -6.23 -6.07
CA LYS A 197 0.03 -5.85 -6.90
C LYS A 197 -0.10 -4.40 -7.36
N ALA A 198 -1.31 -3.96 -7.71
CA ALA A 198 -1.61 -2.59 -8.11
C ALA A 198 -1.68 -1.59 -6.94
N GLY A 199 -1.57 -2.06 -5.69
CA GLY A 199 -1.67 -1.24 -4.48
C GLY A 199 -3.12 -0.80 -4.18
N ILE A 200 -4.12 -1.52 -4.70
CA ILE A 200 -5.53 -1.18 -4.57
C ILE A 200 -6.13 -1.84 -3.33
N VAL A 201 -6.76 -1.02 -2.47
CA VAL A 201 -7.60 -1.48 -1.36
C VAL A 201 -9.05 -1.53 -1.84
N THR A 202 -9.71 -2.67 -1.70
CA THR A 202 -11.08 -2.87 -2.20
C THR A 202 -12.06 -3.02 -1.04
N HIS A 203 -12.93 -2.03 -0.86
CA HIS A 203 -14.10 -2.16 0.00
C HIS A 203 -15.24 -2.78 -0.80
N VAL A 204 -16.03 -3.65 -0.18
CA VAL A 204 -17.16 -4.29 -0.85
C VAL A 204 -18.44 -4.13 -0.05
N ILE A 205 -19.46 -3.61 -0.70
CA ILE A 205 -20.84 -3.61 -0.24
C ILE A 205 -21.54 -4.71 -1.05
N GLY A 206 -21.84 -5.84 -0.41
CA GLY A 206 -22.43 -6.95 -1.16
C GLY A 206 -23.02 -8.09 -0.35
N PRO A 207 -23.43 -9.18 -1.00
CA PRO A 207 -24.07 -10.29 -0.32
C PRO A 207 -23.09 -11.02 0.59
N ASN A 208 -23.63 -11.72 1.58
CA ASN A 208 -22.88 -12.58 2.50
C ASN A 208 -22.34 -13.83 1.77
N HIS A 209 -21.30 -13.64 0.96
CA HIS A 209 -20.68 -14.67 0.13
C HIS A 209 -19.16 -14.72 0.34
N ASP A 210 -18.57 -15.91 0.27
CA ASP A 210 -17.15 -16.09 0.59
C ASP A 210 -16.24 -15.40 -0.42
N ALA A 211 -16.55 -15.44 -1.72
CA ALA A 211 -15.77 -14.73 -2.74
C ALA A 211 -15.78 -13.20 -2.50
N ILE A 212 -16.93 -12.65 -2.11
CA ILE A 212 -17.11 -11.22 -1.81
C ILE A 212 -16.26 -10.82 -0.61
N ARG A 213 -16.31 -11.60 0.48
CA ARG A 213 -15.45 -11.39 1.65
C ARG A 213 -13.97 -11.52 1.34
N GLN A 214 -13.60 -12.46 0.47
CA GLN A 214 -12.20 -12.68 0.07
C GLN A 214 -11.65 -11.52 -0.74
N ILE A 215 -12.45 -10.86 -1.59
CA ILE A 215 -12.03 -9.66 -2.32
C ILE A 215 -11.72 -8.52 -1.33
N ALA A 216 -12.65 -8.26 -0.38
CA ALA A 216 -12.48 -7.21 0.61
C ALA A 216 -11.29 -7.49 1.53
N SER A 217 -11.32 -8.61 2.28
CA SER A 217 -10.27 -8.96 3.24
C SER A 217 -8.92 -9.22 2.59
N GLY A 218 -8.92 -9.79 1.38
CA GLY A 218 -7.71 -10.00 0.59
C GLY A 218 -6.99 -8.70 0.31
N THR A 219 -7.69 -7.63 -0.07
CA THR A 219 -7.04 -6.34 -0.36
C THR A 219 -6.90 -5.44 0.87
N GLY A 220 -7.25 -5.94 2.05
CA GLY A 220 -7.27 -5.21 3.31
C GLY A 220 -8.41 -4.19 3.43
N GLY A 221 -9.42 -4.27 2.56
CA GLY A 221 -10.62 -3.44 2.64
C GLY A 221 -11.69 -4.02 3.56
N ALA A 222 -12.73 -3.23 3.76
CA ALA A 222 -13.87 -3.57 4.61
C ALA A 222 -15.01 -4.20 3.80
N PHE A 223 -15.71 -5.15 4.41
CA PHE A 223 -16.95 -5.74 3.88
C PHE A 223 -18.16 -5.18 4.62
N PHE A 224 -19.17 -4.79 3.87
CA PHE A 224 -20.47 -4.36 4.37
C PHE A 224 -21.55 -5.20 3.69
N GLU A 225 -22.49 -5.73 4.46
CA GLU A 225 -23.54 -6.57 3.89
C GLU A 225 -24.62 -5.69 3.25
N ILE A 226 -24.96 -5.95 1.99
CA ILE A 226 -25.98 -5.17 1.27
C ILE A 226 -27.39 -5.33 1.86
N THR A 227 -27.64 -6.43 2.59
CA THR A 227 -28.89 -6.62 3.34
C THR A 227 -29.05 -5.60 4.46
N ASP A 228 -27.96 -5.05 5.02
CA ASP A 228 -28.05 -3.96 6.00
C ASP A 228 -28.71 -2.71 5.38
N ILE A 229 -28.53 -2.51 4.07
CA ILE A 229 -29.13 -1.41 3.31
C ILE A 229 -30.60 -1.73 3.01
N ARG A 230 -30.87 -2.92 2.46
CA ARG A 230 -32.24 -3.39 2.14
C ARG A 230 -33.18 -3.42 3.34
N ASP A 231 -32.66 -3.77 4.51
CA ASP A 231 -33.41 -3.82 5.76
C ASP A 231 -33.45 -2.46 6.49
N GLU A 232 -32.95 -1.38 5.88
CA GLU A 232 -32.83 -0.03 6.45
C GLU A 232 -32.05 0.02 7.78
N ARG A 233 -31.22 -1.00 8.06
CA ARG A 233 -30.37 -1.08 9.26
C ARG A 233 -29.19 -0.11 9.17
N LYS A 234 -28.72 0.16 7.96
CA LYS A 234 -27.75 1.20 7.61
C LYS A 234 -28.20 1.85 6.31
N SER A 235 -27.74 3.06 6.06
CA SER A 235 -27.82 3.64 4.72
C SER A 235 -26.50 3.48 3.99
N LEU A 236 -26.56 3.44 2.66
CA LEU A 236 -25.37 3.44 1.82
C LEU A 236 -24.50 4.69 2.07
N THR A 237 -25.14 5.83 2.32
CA THR A 237 -24.46 7.07 2.72
C THR A 237 -23.65 6.90 4.00
N SER A 238 -24.18 6.21 5.02
CA SER A 238 -23.47 5.95 6.28
C SER A 238 -22.21 5.11 6.06
N ILE A 239 -22.32 4.06 5.25
CA ILE A 239 -21.20 3.18 4.91
C ILE A 239 -20.13 3.96 4.16
N LEU A 240 -20.51 4.72 3.13
CA LEU A 240 -19.56 5.53 2.37
C LEU A 240 -18.89 6.61 3.23
N ASN A 241 -19.60 7.22 4.18
CA ASN A 241 -19.00 8.14 5.13
C ASN A 241 -17.97 7.45 6.03
N THR A 242 -18.24 6.22 6.50
CA THR A 242 -17.25 5.44 7.24
C THR A 242 -15.99 5.20 6.39
N ILE A 243 -16.14 4.85 5.11
CA ILE A 243 -15.00 4.68 4.20
C ILE A 243 -14.25 6.02 4.01
N ALA A 244 -14.98 7.12 3.80
CA ALA A 244 -14.39 8.45 3.66
C ALA A 244 -13.58 8.85 4.91
N GLU A 245 -14.06 8.54 6.10
CA GLU A 245 -13.33 8.75 7.37
C GLU A 245 -12.05 7.91 7.42
N LEU A 246 -12.11 6.63 7.02
CA LEU A 246 -10.94 5.73 7.01
C LEU A 246 -9.84 6.19 6.06
N ILE A 247 -10.19 6.81 4.92
CA ILE A 247 -9.20 7.33 3.96
C ILE A 247 -8.78 8.78 4.25
N SER A 248 -9.48 9.46 5.16
CA SER A 248 -9.18 10.85 5.54
C SER A 248 -7.95 10.97 6.42
N CYS A 249 -7.62 9.91 7.15
CA CYS A 249 -6.46 9.82 8.03
C CYS A 249 -5.53 8.72 7.52
N SER A 250 -4.22 8.97 7.57
CA SER A 250 -3.24 8.00 7.06
C SER A 250 -1.97 8.00 7.89
N TYR A 251 -1.09 7.05 7.57
CA TYR A 251 0.30 7.03 7.98
C TYR A 251 1.15 6.66 6.76
N ARG A 252 2.45 6.91 6.83
CA ARG A 252 3.38 6.54 5.75
C ARG A 252 4.01 5.19 6.04
N ILE A 253 4.22 4.43 4.98
CA ILE A 253 4.96 3.18 5.02
C ILE A 253 6.39 3.47 4.53
N ARG A 254 7.38 3.17 5.37
CA ARG A 254 8.79 3.19 4.97
C ARG A 254 9.32 1.76 4.93
N SER A 255 9.36 1.18 3.74
CA SER A 255 9.93 -0.14 3.50
C SER A 255 11.33 -0.03 2.91
N ALA A 256 12.26 -0.82 3.44
CA ALA A 256 13.57 -1.08 2.89
C ALA A 256 13.63 -2.53 2.42
N PHE A 257 13.97 -2.73 1.15
CA PHE A 257 14.11 -4.04 0.54
C PHE A 257 15.56 -4.27 0.15
N SER A 258 16.09 -5.44 0.46
CA SER A 258 17.44 -5.85 0.03
C SER A 258 17.43 -7.31 -0.42
N TYR A 259 18.28 -7.63 -1.40
CA TYR A 259 18.38 -8.98 -1.96
C TYR A 259 19.83 -9.45 -1.95
N THR A 260 20.05 -10.66 -1.43
CA THR A 260 21.37 -11.32 -1.39
C THR A 260 21.46 -12.35 -2.50
N GLU A 261 22.19 -12.03 -3.57
CA GLU A 261 22.33 -12.88 -4.77
C GLU A 261 22.93 -14.26 -4.49
N LYS A 262 23.83 -14.38 -3.51
CA LYS A 262 24.51 -15.64 -3.20
C LYS A 262 23.56 -16.72 -2.67
N ASP A 263 22.57 -16.31 -1.88
CA ASP A 263 21.70 -17.20 -1.12
C ASP A 263 20.23 -17.08 -1.54
N ASP A 264 19.94 -16.28 -2.58
CA ASP A 264 18.59 -15.97 -3.07
C ASP A 264 17.63 -15.48 -1.96
N VAL A 265 18.12 -14.65 -1.05
CA VAL A 265 17.33 -14.15 0.10
C VAL A 265 16.88 -12.71 -0.11
N LEU A 266 15.56 -12.49 -0.05
CA LEU A 266 14.94 -11.17 0.10
C LEU A 266 14.84 -10.83 1.59
N SER A 267 15.41 -9.71 2.00
CA SER A 267 15.22 -9.14 3.35
C SER A 267 14.38 -7.88 3.27
N ILE A 268 13.37 -7.83 4.13
CA ILE A 268 12.37 -6.76 4.17
C ILE A 268 12.40 -6.16 5.57
N GLU A 269 12.51 -4.84 5.65
CA GLU A 269 12.29 -4.09 6.88
C GLU A 269 11.28 -2.98 6.62
N THR A 270 10.28 -2.81 7.48
CA THR A 270 9.24 -1.79 7.31
C THR A 270 8.98 -1.07 8.63
N LYS A 271 8.94 0.25 8.58
CA LYS A 271 8.47 1.11 9.68
C LYS A 271 7.18 1.81 9.27
N LEU A 272 6.27 1.94 10.22
CA LEU A 272 5.06 2.74 10.08
C LEU A 272 5.32 4.12 10.68
N ILE A 273 5.20 5.16 9.88
CA ILE A 273 5.55 6.53 10.27
C ILE A 273 4.28 7.37 10.30
N GLY A 274 3.86 7.77 11.49
CA GLY A 274 2.75 8.68 11.72
C GLY A 274 3.13 10.15 11.53
N LYS A 275 2.24 11.02 12.01
CA LYS A 275 2.47 12.47 12.11
C LYS A 275 3.71 12.77 12.95
N GLU A 276 4.35 13.90 12.66
CA GLU A 276 5.58 14.33 13.36
C GLU A 276 6.71 13.28 13.33
N GLU A 277 6.75 12.43 12.29
CA GLU A 277 7.75 11.36 12.11
C GLU A 277 7.76 10.29 13.23
N LYS A 278 6.69 10.20 14.03
CA LYS A 278 6.59 9.21 15.11
C LYS A 278 6.39 7.81 14.55
N VAL A 279 7.19 6.85 15.02
CA VAL A 279 7.02 5.44 14.67
C VAL A 279 5.78 4.89 15.37
N ILE A 280 4.86 4.29 14.61
CA ILE A 280 3.65 3.68 15.15
C ILE A 280 4.02 2.37 15.86
N PRO A 281 3.62 2.19 17.13
CA PRO A 281 3.93 0.97 17.88
C PRO A 281 3.18 -0.24 17.32
N HIS A 282 3.76 -1.43 17.50
CA HIS A 282 3.04 -2.67 17.27
C HIS A 282 1.86 -2.82 18.24
N ILE A 283 0.67 -3.09 17.70
CA ILE A 283 -0.54 -3.40 18.46
C ILE A 283 -0.82 -4.91 18.28
N PRO A 284 -0.59 -5.74 19.32
CA PRO A 284 -0.73 -7.20 19.21
C PRO A 284 -2.10 -7.62 18.65
N GLY A 285 -2.11 -8.42 17.58
CA GLY A 285 -3.35 -8.91 16.93
C GLY A 285 -4.12 -7.86 16.14
N LYS A 286 -3.68 -6.60 16.11
CA LYS A 286 -4.29 -5.49 15.35
C LYS A 286 -3.36 -4.89 14.30
N SER A 287 -2.06 -5.15 14.36
CA SER A 287 -1.10 -4.77 13.34
C SER A 287 -0.70 -5.98 12.50
N HIS A 288 -1.08 -5.97 11.22
CA HIS A 288 -0.76 -7.01 10.23
C HIS A 288 -0.10 -6.34 9.02
N LEU A 289 1.05 -6.87 8.61
CA LEU A 289 1.84 -6.31 7.52
C LEU A 289 2.23 -7.43 6.58
N THR A 290 1.78 -7.34 5.34
CA THR A 290 2.05 -8.32 4.31
C THR A 290 2.78 -7.64 3.17
N VAL A 291 3.88 -8.24 2.69
CA VAL A 291 4.48 -7.84 1.41
C VAL A 291 4.17 -8.90 0.37
N THR A 292 3.45 -8.51 -0.66
CA THR A 292 3.21 -9.33 -1.85
C THR A 292 4.31 -9.06 -2.87
N ALA A 293 5.00 -10.10 -3.33
CA ALA A 293 6.01 -10.03 -4.37
C ALA A 293 5.54 -10.79 -5.62
N CYS A 294 5.47 -10.11 -6.77
CA CYS A 294 5.00 -10.67 -8.03
C CYS A 294 6.10 -10.60 -9.10
N GLY A 295 6.50 -11.74 -9.65
CA GLY A 295 7.57 -11.80 -10.65
C GLY A 295 7.08 -11.52 -12.08
N GLY A 296 7.53 -10.42 -12.70
CA GLY A 296 7.25 -10.11 -14.10
C GLY A 296 5.76 -9.88 -14.43
N ALA A 297 5.35 -10.21 -15.66
CA ALA A 297 3.97 -10.10 -16.15
C ALA A 297 3.07 -11.30 -15.80
N SER A 298 3.62 -12.35 -15.17
CA SER A 298 2.86 -13.54 -14.75
C SER A 298 2.15 -13.33 -13.40
N ALA A 299 1.07 -14.07 -13.18
CA ALA A 299 0.24 -14.05 -11.98
C ALA A 299 0.87 -14.74 -10.74
N ASP A 300 2.12 -15.20 -10.83
CA ASP A 300 2.82 -15.88 -9.74
C ASP A 300 3.32 -14.84 -8.72
N CYS A 301 2.52 -14.65 -7.68
CA CYS A 301 2.84 -13.81 -6.53
C CYS A 301 3.03 -14.66 -5.27
N ALA A 302 3.88 -14.20 -4.35
CA ALA A 302 4.00 -14.75 -3.01
C ALA A 302 3.80 -13.66 -1.96
N ASP A 303 3.14 -14.01 -0.87
CA ASP A 303 2.92 -13.12 0.27
C ASP A 303 3.89 -13.44 1.41
N PHE A 304 4.44 -12.39 2.02
CA PHE A 304 5.35 -12.48 3.15
C PHE A 304 4.78 -11.67 4.32
N GLU A 305 4.35 -12.36 5.38
CA GLU A 305 3.93 -11.73 6.64
C GLU A 305 5.16 -11.25 7.42
N LEU A 306 5.18 -9.96 7.78
CA LEU A 306 6.27 -9.38 8.54
C LEU A 306 6.02 -9.49 10.04
N THR A 307 7.09 -9.73 10.79
CA THR A 307 7.04 -9.84 12.25
C THR A 307 7.58 -8.57 12.90
N ALA A 308 6.89 -8.06 13.92
CA ALA A 308 7.36 -6.91 14.68
C ALA A 308 8.61 -7.24 15.51
N ASP A 309 9.63 -6.40 15.40
CA ASP A 309 10.83 -6.34 16.25
C ASP A 309 10.82 -5.01 17.01
N THR A 310 10.77 -5.10 18.34
CA THR A 310 10.72 -3.95 19.25
C THR A 310 11.98 -3.83 20.12
N SER A 311 13.01 -4.63 19.82
CA SER A 311 14.22 -4.75 20.65
C SER A 311 15.04 -3.45 20.73
N THR A 312 14.92 -2.57 19.73
CA THR A 312 15.66 -1.30 19.64
C THR A 312 14.88 -0.10 20.21
N GLY A 313 13.72 -0.33 20.86
CA GLY A 313 12.86 0.71 21.41
C GLY A 313 11.89 1.36 20.42
N GLU A 314 12.06 1.12 19.12
CA GLU A 314 11.08 1.43 18.06
C GLU A 314 10.56 0.13 17.45
N THR A 315 9.34 0.16 16.90
CA THR A 315 8.80 -0.99 16.17
C THR A 315 9.32 -1.01 14.74
N VAL A 316 9.96 -2.12 14.36
CA VAL A 316 10.37 -2.41 12.98
C VAL A 316 9.83 -3.77 12.58
N TYR A 317 9.06 -3.83 11.50
CA TYR A 317 8.53 -5.07 10.97
C TYR A 317 9.54 -5.70 10.00
N LYS A 318 9.87 -6.98 10.20
CA LYS A 318 10.94 -7.65 9.44
C LYS A 318 10.48 -8.97 8.86
N HIS A 319 11.02 -9.31 7.70
CA HIS A 319 10.90 -10.65 7.11
C HIS A 319 12.16 -11.01 6.31
N LYS A 320 12.47 -12.31 6.23
CA LYS A 320 13.48 -12.86 5.33
C LYS A 320 12.90 -14.06 4.60
N ALA A 321 12.91 -14.00 3.27
CA ALA A 321 12.33 -15.03 2.42
C ALA A 321 13.36 -15.56 1.43
N ASP A 322 13.34 -16.88 1.22
CA ASP A 322 13.95 -17.49 0.04
C ASP A 322 13.09 -17.13 -1.18
N VAL A 323 13.73 -16.51 -2.18
CA VAL A 323 13.09 -16.05 -3.42
C VAL A 323 13.73 -16.70 -4.64
N SER A 324 14.28 -17.90 -4.50
CA SER A 324 14.88 -18.68 -5.59
C SER A 324 13.89 -18.97 -6.73
N ALA A 325 12.59 -19.09 -6.43
CA ALA A 325 11.54 -19.22 -7.44
C ALA A 325 11.40 -17.97 -8.34
N PHE A 326 11.83 -16.80 -7.86
CA PHE A 326 11.79 -15.54 -8.59
C PHE A 326 13.13 -15.19 -9.27
N SER A 327 14.21 -15.93 -8.99
CA SER A 327 15.58 -15.52 -9.35
C SER A 327 16.01 -15.86 -10.78
N ALA A 328 15.23 -16.66 -11.53
CA ALA A 328 15.61 -17.13 -12.87
C ALA A 328 14.50 -17.01 -13.93
N PRO A 329 14.77 -16.31 -15.06
CA PRO A 329 15.81 -15.28 -15.24
C PRO A 329 15.49 -14.04 -14.41
N ALA A 330 16.47 -13.13 -14.20
CA ALA A 330 16.23 -11.87 -13.51
C ALA A 330 15.02 -11.14 -14.08
N LYS A 331 13.99 -11.02 -13.24
CA LYS A 331 12.73 -10.35 -13.56
C LYS A 331 12.61 -9.13 -12.65
N SER A 332 11.93 -8.12 -13.17
CA SER A 332 11.35 -7.09 -12.34
C SER A 332 10.34 -7.76 -11.42
N THR A 333 10.54 -7.64 -10.11
CA THR A 333 9.58 -8.11 -9.11
C THR A 333 8.90 -6.89 -8.52
N ASP A 334 7.60 -6.78 -8.78
CA ASP A 334 6.78 -5.76 -8.16
C ASP A 334 6.49 -6.19 -6.73
N LEU A 335 6.78 -5.31 -5.78
CA LEU A 335 6.54 -5.47 -4.36
C LEU A 335 5.41 -4.53 -3.97
N SER A 336 4.41 -5.06 -3.28
CA SER A 336 3.33 -4.27 -2.69
C SER A 336 3.27 -4.56 -1.21
N THR A 337 3.47 -3.54 -0.38
CA THR A 337 3.32 -3.65 1.07
C THR A 337 1.90 -3.24 1.43
N LEU A 338 1.12 -4.17 1.96
CA LEU A 338 -0.17 -3.94 2.59
C LEU A 338 0.04 -3.85 4.09
N VAL A 339 -0.44 -2.77 4.70
CA VAL A 339 -0.45 -2.60 6.15
C VAL A 339 -1.89 -2.43 6.60
N GLN A 340 -2.30 -3.26 7.55
CA GLN A 340 -3.54 -3.10 8.29
C GLN A 340 -3.20 -2.86 9.76
N ILE A 341 -3.62 -1.71 10.28
CA ILE A 341 -3.52 -1.40 11.70
C ILE A 341 -4.87 -0.93 12.21
N CYS A 342 -5.48 -1.74 13.09
CA CYS A 342 -6.85 -1.53 13.50
C CYS A 342 -7.78 -1.51 12.27
N ASP A 343 -8.50 -0.42 12.03
CA ASP A 343 -9.40 -0.26 10.89
C ASP A 343 -8.74 0.47 9.71
N PHE A 344 -7.48 0.89 9.86
CA PHE A 344 -6.75 1.68 8.86
C PHE A 344 -5.88 0.79 7.97
N THR A 345 -6.13 0.88 6.68
CA THR A 345 -5.36 0.18 5.66
C THR A 345 -4.58 1.17 4.80
N THR A 346 -3.31 0.86 4.56
CA THR A 346 -2.47 1.64 3.65
C THR A 346 -1.61 0.70 2.82
N THR A 347 -1.37 1.07 1.57
CA THR A 347 -0.52 0.32 0.65
C THR A 347 0.65 1.20 0.18
N THR A 348 1.76 0.56 -0.15
CA THR A 348 2.83 1.19 -0.93
C THR A 348 3.41 0.19 -1.90
N GLN A 349 3.94 0.68 -3.02
CA GLN A 349 4.51 -0.15 -4.06
C GLN A 349 5.99 0.18 -4.24
N ALA A 350 6.77 -0.83 -4.52
CA ALA A 350 8.16 -0.72 -4.92
C ALA A 350 8.45 -1.75 -6.01
N THR A 351 9.52 -1.58 -6.76
CA THR A 351 9.97 -2.60 -7.69
C THR A 351 11.41 -2.95 -7.37
N LEU A 352 11.69 -4.25 -7.27
CA LEU A 352 13.00 -4.79 -6.95
C LEU A 352 13.39 -5.80 -8.03
N HIS A 353 14.64 -5.71 -8.51
CA HIS A 353 15.19 -6.77 -9.35
C HIS A 353 15.70 -7.90 -8.46
N ILE A 354 15.05 -9.05 -8.56
CA ILE A 354 15.47 -10.30 -7.92
C ILE A 354 16.17 -11.16 -8.97
N GLY A 355 17.28 -11.79 -8.57
CA GLY A 355 18.14 -12.56 -9.45
C GLY A 355 19.37 -11.78 -9.94
N LYS A 356 20.16 -12.45 -10.79
CA LYS A 356 21.41 -11.88 -11.31
C LYS A 356 21.13 -10.77 -12.29
N CYS A 357 21.59 -9.56 -11.98
CA CYS A 357 21.50 -8.46 -12.93
C CYS A 357 22.10 -8.89 -14.28
N LYS A 358 21.32 -8.72 -15.35
CA LYS A 358 21.68 -9.18 -16.69
C LYS A 358 21.77 -7.98 -17.64
N LYS A 359 22.97 -7.76 -18.17
CA LYS A 359 23.24 -6.71 -19.16
C LYS A 359 22.26 -6.82 -20.33
N GLY A 360 21.59 -5.71 -20.64
CA GLY A 360 20.62 -5.61 -21.74
C GLY A 360 19.21 -6.11 -21.40
N VAL A 361 18.96 -6.60 -20.18
CA VAL A 361 17.61 -6.95 -19.69
C VAL A 361 17.21 -6.02 -18.55
N THR A 362 18.11 -5.80 -17.58
CA THR A 362 17.90 -4.85 -16.49
C THR A 362 17.98 -3.41 -17.05
N PRO A 363 16.96 -2.54 -16.85
CA PRO A 363 17.03 -1.15 -17.28
C PRO A 363 18.19 -0.41 -16.62
N LEU A 364 18.75 0.61 -17.30
CA LEU A 364 19.66 1.53 -16.64
C LEU A 364 18.88 2.32 -15.57
N PRO A 365 19.47 2.56 -14.39
CA PRO A 365 18.82 3.40 -13.39
C PRO A 365 18.64 4.83 -13.93
N GLN A 366 17.72 5.60 -13.35
CA GLN A 366 17.58 7.01 -13.68
C GLN A 366 18.61 7.87 -12.93
N THR A 367 18.95 9.03 -13.49
CA THR A 367 19.80 10.03 -12.85
C THR A 367 19.07 10.58 -11.60
N PRO A 368 19.66 10.50 -10.40
CA PRO A 368 18.99 10.93 -9.18
C PRO A 368 18.66 12.43 -9.15
N VAL A 369 17.61 12.81 -8.41
CA VAL A 369 17.29 14.22 -8.13
C VAL A 369 18.19 14.71 -7.00
N LEU A 370 18.88 15.83 -7.19
CA LEU A 370 19.81 16.39 -6.22
C LEU A 370 19.10 17.37 -5.27
N GLU A 371 19.33 17.18 -3.97
CA GLU A 371 18.95 18.11 -2.90
C GLU A 371 20.21 18.64 -2.23
N VAL A 372 20.30 19.96 -2.05
CA VAL A 372 21.40 20.60 -1.33
C VAL A 372 20.90 21.00 0.05
N ALA A 373 21.47 20.39 1.08
CA ALA A 373 21.18 20.70 2.48
C ALA A 373 22.39 21.42 3.10
N GLY A 374 22.19 22.62 3.66
CA GLY A 374 23.27 23.37 4.28
C GLY A 374 22.81 24.66 4.95
N THR A 375 23.46 24.99 6.07
CA THR A 375 23.29 26.30 6.74
C THR A 375 23.91 27.42 5.87
N PRO A 376 23.61 28.71 6.14
CA PRO A 376 24.11 29.84 5.33
C PRO A 376 25.63 29.93 5.14
N ALA A 377 26.42 29.12 5.86
CA ALA A 377 27.88 29.15 5.90
C ALA A 377 28.58 27.92 5.27
N CYS A 378 27.86 26.99 4.62
CA CYS A 378 28.45 25.88 3.83
C CYS A 378 29.46 24.96 4.55
N ASN A 379 29.40 24.82 5.88
CA ASN A 379 30.33 23.96 6.60
C ASN A 379 29.64 23.16 7.73
N PRO A 380 29.26 21.89 7.50
CA PRO A 380 29.40 21.15 6.24
C PRO A 380 28.32 21.53 5.22
N ALA A 381 28.67 21.48 3.94
CA ALA A 381 27.69 21.41 2.87
C ALA A 381 27.37 19.93 2.60
N GLU A 382 26.10 19.60 2.42
CA GLU A 382 25.64 18.24 2.15
C GLU A 382 24.82 18.20 0.86
N VAL A 383 25.07 17.17 0.05
CA VAL A 383 24.33 16.89 -1.17
C VAL A 383 23.72 15.50 -1.03
N CYS A 384 22.39 15.43 -1.11
CA CYS A 384 21.61 14.22 -1.01
C CYS A 384 20.85 13.96 -2.31
N TRP A 385 20.42 12.72 -2.52
CA TRP A 385 19.59 12.37 -3.67
C TRP A 385 18.63 11.23 -3.39
N SER A 386 17.58 11.16 -4.22
CA SER A 386 16.65 10.04 -4.23
C SER A 386 17.30 8.79 -4.83
N THR A 387 17.16 7.66 -4.18
CA THR A 387 17.74 6.41 -4.66
C THR A 387 16.89 5.77 -5.73
N ASP A 388 17.56 5.27 -6.77
CA ASP A 388 16.97 4.30 -7.68
C ASP A 388 17.11 2.90 -7.04
N PRO A 389 16.04 2.11 -6.93
CA PRO A 389 16.09 0.77 -6.33
C PRO A 389 17.00 -0.23 -7.07
N TYR A 390 17.46 0.11 -8.28
CA TYR A 390 18.35 -0.70 -9.11
C TYR A 390 19.81 -0.25 -9.08
N ALA A 391 20.13 0.86 -8.42
CA ALA A 391 21.51 1.30 -8.28
C ALA A 391 22.29 0.28 -7.45
N ARG A 392 23.41 -0.21 -7.98
CA ARG A 392 24.40 -1.04 -7.25
C ARG A 392 25.58 -0.21 -6.74
N GLY A 393 25.63 1.05 -7.15
CA GLY A 393 26.60 2.04 -6.74
C GLY A 393 26.23 3.39 -7.33
N TYR A 394 26.82 4.43 -6.75
CA TYR A 394 26.68 5.79 -7.25
C TYR A 394 28.07 6.34 -7.57
N THR A 395 28.14 7.19 -8.58
CA THR A 395 29.34 7.96 -8.85
C THR A 395 28.98 9.42 -8.72
N PHE A 396 29.63 10.10 -7.76
CA PHE A 396 29.46 11.52 -7.52
C PHE A 396 30.51 12.30 -8.32
N TYR A 397 30.04 13.26 -9.10
CA TYR A 397 30.86 14.15 -9.92
C TYR A 397 30.78 15.55 -9.36
N TYR A 398 31.93 16.21 -9.18
CA TYR A 398 31.96 17.59 -8.72
C TYR A 398 33.11 18.40 -9.31
N ALA A 399 32.93 19.71 -9.49
CA ALA A 399 33.98 20.58 -10.02
C ALA A 399 33.87 22.02 -9.49
N PRO A 400 35.01 22.72 -9.29
CA PRO A 400 35.00 24.15 -9.01
C PRO A 400 34.54 24.96 -10.23
N TYR A 401 33.75 26.01 -9.97
CA TYR A 401 33.02 26.78 -10.97
C TYR A 401 33.85 27.71 -11.86
N SER A 402 33.38 27.89 -13.10
CA SER A 402 33.55 29.10 -13.91
C SER A 402 32.25 29.29 -14.70
N ASP A 403 31.62 30.47 -14.65
CA ASP A 403 30.48 30.83 -15.51
C ASP A 403 31.00 31.45 -16.82
N PRO A 404 30.52 31.02 -17.99
CA PRO A 404 29.72 29.81 -18.23
C PRO A 404 30.54 28.54 -18.01
N ILE A 405 29.85 27.41 -17.82
CA ILE A 405 30.47 26.08 -17.82
C ILE A 405 31.39 26.00 -19.03
N GLY A 406 32.68 25.89 -18.76
CA GLY A 406 33.73 25.98 -19.77
C GLY A 406 34.87 25.02 -19.48
N GLU A 407 35.91 25.13 -20.29
CA GLU A 407 37.06 24.22 -20.26
C GLU A 407 37.73 24.13 -18.87
N LYS A 408 37.72 25.25 -18.12
CA LYS A 408 38.25 25.29 -16.74
C LYS A 408 37.44 24.43 -15.76
N THR A 409 36.12 24.44 -15.84
CA THR A 409 35.25 23.57 -15.03
C THR A 409 35.46 22.11 -15.42
N LEU A 410 35.46 21.81 -16.72
CA LEU A 410 35.60 20.45 -17.24
C LEU A 410 36.96 19.83 -16.89
N ASN A 411 38.04 20.61 -16.92
CA ASN A 411 39.38 20.16 -16.57
C ASN A 411 39.60 19.89 -15.07
N ASN A 412 38.65 20.28 -14.21
CA ASN A 412 38.74 20.12 -12.76
C ASN A 412 37.63 19.22 -12.19
N VAL A 413 36.93 18.46 -13.04
CA VAL A 413 35.95 17.47 -12.58
C VAL A 413 36.66 16.38 -11.76
N GLN A 414 36.18 16.24 -10.54
CA GLN A 414 36.53 15.19 -9.59
C GLN A 414 35.42 14.15 -9.57
N VAL A 415 35.81 12.91 -9.29
CA VAL A 415 34.91 11.75 -9.30
C VAL A 415 35.10 10.96 -8.01
N LEU A 416 34.00 10.64 -7.34
CA LEU A 416 33.99 9.79 -6.16
C LEU A 416 33.05 8.61 -6.41
N SER A 417 33.60 7.39 -6.45
CA SER A 417 32.79 6.18 -6.43
C SER A 417 32.23 6.00 -5.03
N MET A 418 30.94 5.73 -4.96
CA MET A 418 30.20 5.56 -3.74
C MET A 418 29.45 4.23 -3.74
N GLU A 419 29.31 3.64 -2.56
CA GLU A 419 28.40 2.51 -2.34
C GLU A 419 26.93 3.01 -2.40
N LEU A 420 25.99 2.29 -1.79
CA LEU A 420 24.57 2.67 -1.69
C LEU A 420 24.30 3.88 -0.78
N GLN A 421 25.25 4.79 -0.65
CA GLN A 421 25.12 6.03 0.11
C GLN A 421 24.23 7.02 -0.66
N THR A 422 23.39 7.75 0.07
CA THR A 422 22.36 8.66 -0.48
C THR A 422 22.67 10.13 -0.24
N CYS A 423 23.72 10.41 0.54
CA CYS A 423 24.19 11.74 0.86
C CYS A 423 25.72 11.75 0.97
N VAL A 424 26.35 12.85 0.55
CA VAL A 424 27.76 13.16 0.85
C VAL A 424 27.88 14.58 1.37
N GLY A 425 28.71 14.76 2.39
CA GLY A 425 28.96 16.07 2.97
C GLY A 425 30.44 16.32 3.23
N GLY A 426 30.82 17.60 3.22
CA GLY A 426 32.20 18.01 3.48
C GLY A 426 32.34 19.52 3.70
N PRO A 427 33.50 19.97 4.20
CA PRO A 427 33.79 21.39 4.36
C PRO A 427 34.01 22.04 2.99
N LEU A 428 33.32 23.17 2.72
CA LEU A 428 33.57 23.99 1.54
C LEU A 428 34.13 25.37 1.95
N PRO A 429 35.18 25.89 1.30
CA PRO A 429 35.65 27.26 1.53
C PRO A 429 34.61 28.30 1.09
N ARG A 430 34.52 29.44 1.81
CA ARG A 430 33.69 30.58 1.40
C ARG A 430 34.05 31.09 0.01
N GLY A 431 33.04 31.52 -0.75
CA GLY A 431 33.19 31.99 -2.13
C GLY A 431 33.38 30.86 -3.15
N THR A 432 33.32 29.59 -2.74
CA THR A 432 33.37 28.45 -3.66
C THR A 432 32.00 28.25 -4.27
N HIS A 433 31.98 28.21 -5.60
CA HIS A 433 30.86 27.68 -6.35
C HIS A 433 31.22 26.26 -6.79
N LEU A 434 30.31 25.32 -6.55
CA LEU A 434 30.50 23.91 -6.88
C LEU A 434 29.37 23.43 -7.78
N TYR A 435 29.73 22.73 -8.85
CA TYR A 435 28.78 21.94 -9.64
C TYR A 435 28.79 20.51 -9.14
N THR A 436 27.61 19.90 -8.99
CA THR A 436 27.48 18.50 -8.53
C THR A 436 26.55 17.70 -9.42
N ALA A 437 26.91 16.45 -9.68
CA ALA A 437 26.11 15.45 -10.40
C ALA A 437 26.24 14.09 -9.72
N VAL A 438 25.20 13.26 -9.84
CA VAL A 438 25.23 11.87 -9.42
C VAL A 438 24.84 10.99 -10.60
N GLN A 439 25.59 9.91 -10.80
CA GLN A 439 25.27 8.85 -11.75
C GLN A 439 25.02 7.57 -10.97
N ALA A 440 23.84 6.99 -11.13
CA ALA A 440 23.55 5.63 -10.65
C ALA A 440 24.09 4.60 -11.65
N SER A 441 24.58 3.46 -11.17
CA SER A 441 25.05 2.35 -12.01
C SER A 441 24.45 1.01 -11.62
N ASN A 442 24.35 0.10 -12.58
CA ASN A 442 24.05 -1.31 -12.35
C ASN A 442 24.81 -2.21 -13.34
N CYS A 443 24.47 -3.50 -13.45
CA CYS A 443 25.18 -4.39 -14.38
C CYS A 443 24.94 -4.08 -15.88
N SER A 444 23.88 -3.34 -16.21
CA SER A 444 23.58 -2.92 -17.58
C SER A 444 24.38 -1.68 -17.98
N GLY A 445 25.02 -1.03 -17.01
CA GLY A 445 25.85 0.15 -17.18
C GLY A 445 25.37 1.29 -16.30
N ASP A 446 25.71 2.50 -16.74
CA ASP A 446 25.47 3.70 -15.97
C ASP A 446 24.32 4.53 -16.55
N SER A 447 23.55 5.15 -15.65
CA SER A 447 22.60 6.21 -16.01
C SER A 447 23.32 7.34 -16.78
N LYS A 448 22.59 8.13 -17.56
CA LYS A 448 23.22 9.31 -18.20
C LYS A 448 23.54 10.37 -17.14
N ILE A 449 24.72 10.98 -17.24
CA ILE A 449 25.01 12.19 -16.46
C ILE A 449 24.27 13.35 -17.13
N ASP A 450 23.33 13.97 -16.42
CA ASP A 450 22.60 15.13 -16.92
C ASP A 450 23.27 16.43 -16.43
N ILE A 451 24.03 17.06 -17.34
CA ILE A 451 24.76 18.30 -17.10
C ILE A 451 23.81 19.51 -16.95
N ALA A 452 22.58 19.43 -17.49
CA ALA A 452 21.60 20.51 -17.38
C ALA A 452 20.98 20.64 -15.98
N LYS A 453 21.15 19.62 -15.13
CA LYS A 453 20.63 19.56 -13.75
C LYS A 453 21.72 19.63 -12.69
N LEU A 454 22.95 20.04 -13.04
CA LEU A 454 24.01 20.21 -12.06
C LEU A 454 23.57 21.21 -10.99
N GLY A 455 23.45 20.74 -9.74
CA GLY A 455 23.16 21.61 -8.62
C GLY A 455 24.32 22.59 -8.44
N VAL A 456 24.03 23.89 -8.42
CA VAL A 456 25.03 24.93 -8.10
C VAL A 456 24.90 25.26 -6.63
N VAL A 457 25.97 25.01 -5.86
CA VAL A 457 26.06 25.46 -4.47
C VAL A 457 26.90 26.73 -4.44
N GLU A 458 26.30 27.85 -4.03
CA GLU A 458 27.01 29.11 -3.78
C GLU A 458 27.25 29.26 -2.28
N CYS A 459 28.52 29.19 -1.86
CA CYS A 459 28.90 29.36 -0.46
C CYS A 459 29.20 30.82 -0.15
N LYS A 460 28.24 31.52 0.47
CA LYS A 460 28.36 32.94 0.84
C LYS A 460 29.21 33.18 2.09
#